data_AF-A0A1J4S9M0-F1
#
_entry.id   AF-A0A1J4S9M0-F1
#
_cell.length_a   1.000
_cell.length_b   1.000
_cell.length_c   1.000
_cell.angle_alpha   90.00
_cell.angle_beta   90.00
_cell.angle_gamma   90.00
#
_symmetry.space_group_name_H-M   'P 1'
#
loop_
_entity.id
_entity.type
_entity.pdbx_description
1 polymer ?
#
loop_
_entity_poly.entity_id
_entity_poly.type
_entity_poly.pdbx_seq_one_letter_code
_entity_poly.pdbx_strand_id
1 'polypeptide(L)'
;MARYHHGWSKGWKKSTRGASGEWFDSNWELQYMDELDRDPMVLKWTKHHDIKIPYRKWWGGQGRYEPDFIVEIAGGDKELREVKGEHLFKDQNTAIKLKAGEAFCRQRGMKFRVVTKSNVDPELCMPEKHVRIEDTSPTPHISKEDKPSGCLSVIAVFATVIVFFVWLMAQ
;
A
#
# COMPACT_ATOMS: atom_id res chain seq x y z
N MET A 1 15.94 -4.15 36.14
CA MET A 1 15.18 -3.00 35.61
C MET A 1 16.12 -2.14 34.79
N ALA A 2 15.94 -2.07 33.47
CA ALA A 2 16.84 -1.30 32.60
C ALA A 2 16.65 0.20 32.85
N ARG A 3 17.75 0.90 33.16
CA ARG A 3 17.77 2.35 33.41
C ARG A 3 17.54 3.07 32.09
N TYR A 4 16.42 3.79 31.96
CA TYR A 4 16.13 4.65 30.82
C TYR A 4 17.11 5.83 30.80
N HIS A 5 18.12 5.76 29.93
CA HIS A 5 19.05 6.85 29.71
C HIS A 5 18.32 8.03 29.03
N HIS A 6 18.34 9.19 29.69
CA HIS A 6 17.89 10.48 29.16
C HIS A 6 18.94 11.07 28.20
N GLY A 7 19.37 10.27 27.22
CA GLY A 7 20.32 10.65 26.18
C GLY A 7 19.66 10.75 24.81
N TRP A 8 20.31 11.45 23.88
CA TRP A 8 19.85 11.64 22.51
C TRP A 8 19.39 10.32 21.89
N SER A 9 18.12 10.26 21.49
CA SER A 9 17.45 9.05 21.08
C SER A 9 17.66 8.69 19.62
N LYS A 10 18.75 9.18 19.01
CA LYS A 10 19.11 8.93 17.61
C LYS A 10 20.35 8.06 17.51
N GLY A 11 20.40 7.19 16.52
CA GLY A 11 21.55 6.34 16.31
C GLY A 11 21.35 5.39 15.15
N TRP A 12 22.31 4.47 15.00
CA TRP A 12 22.30 3.46 13.95
C TRP A 12 22.18 2.08 14.57
N LYS A 13 21.35 1.23 13.97
CA LYS A 13 21.15 -0.15 14.40
C LYS A 13 21.40 -1.08 13.22
N LYS A 14 22.21 -2.11 13.41
CA LYS A 14 22.31 -3.22 12.46
C LYS A 14 20.97 -3.96 12.42
N SER A 15 20.32 -3.98 11.27
CA SER A 15 19.09 -4.76 11.05
C SER A 15 19.47 -6.22 10.82
N THR A 16 18.68 -7.14 11.37
CA THR A 16 18.83 -8.57 11.10
C THR A 16 18.21 -8.96 9.75
N ARG A 17 17.39 -8.08 9.16
CA ARG A 17 16.57 -8.32 7.96
C ARG A 17 16.91 -7.40 6.78
N GLY A 18 17.88 -6.49 6.94
CA GLY A 18 18.35 -5.55 5.93
C GLY A 18 19.87 -5.61 5.71
N ALA A 19 20.36 -4.99 4.64
CA ALA A 19 21.74 -5.17 4.16
C ALA A 19 22.82 -4.38 4.93
N SER A 20 22.49 -3.24 5.54
CA SER A 20 23.50 -2.29 6.05
C SER A 20 23.13 -1.57 7.35
N GLY A 21 22.12 -2.06 8.08
CA GLY A 21 21.56 -1.34 9.22
C GLY A 21 20.80 -0.07 8.83
N GLU A 22 20.13 0.52 9.82
CA GLU A 22 19.11 1.55 9.65
C GLU A 22 19.25 2.60 10.77
N TRP A 23 19.00 3.87 10.45
CA TRP A 23 19.01 4.97 11.43
C TRP A 23 17.67 5.08 12.16
N PHE A 24 17.70 5.22 13.47
CA PHE A 24 16.53 5.60 14.27
C PHE A 24 16.64 7.03 14.76
N ASP A 25 15.52 7.73 14.80
CA ASP A 25 15.39 9.12 15.28
C ASP A 25 14.80 9.20 16.69
N SER A 26 14.30 8.06 17.19
CA SER A 26 13.74 7.94 18.53
C SER A 26 14.01 6.56 19.15
N ASN A 27 14.00 6.51 20.48
CA ASN A 27 14.11 5.25 21.23
C ASN A 27 12.90 4.34 20.95
N TRP A 28 11.80 4.91 20.47
CA TRP A 28 10.60 4.17 20.12
C TRP A 28 10.75 3.49 18.77
N GLU A 29 11.32 4.18 17.78
CA GLU A 29 11.73 3.52 16.54
C GLU A 29 12.75 2.42 16.80
N LEU A 30 13.74 2.64 17.67
CA LEU A 30 14.70 1.59 18.03
C LEU A 30 14.01 0.34 18.60
N GLN A 31 13.10 0.52 19.56
CA GLN A 31 12.29 -0.57 20.11
C GLN A 31 11.44 -1.25 19.04
N TYR A 32 10.80 -0.47 18.18
CA TYR A 32 9.94 -0.99 17.13
C TYR A 32 10.72 -1.75 16.03
N MET A 33 11.93 -1.30 15.72
CA MET A 33 12.85 -2.04 14.85
C MET A 33 13.19 -3.41 15.45
N ASP A 34 13.36 -3.52 16.76
CA ASP A 34 13.54 -4.81 17.42
C ASP A 34 12.28 -5.69 17.36
N GLU A 35 11.09 -5.10 17.45
CA GLU A 35 9.83 -5.83 17.29
C GLU A 35 9.68 -6.39 15.86
N LEU A 36 9.92 -5.56 14.85
CA LEU A 36 9.91 -5.98 13.44
C LEU A 36 10.96 -7.08 13.15
N ASP A 37 12.13 -7.01 13.78
CA ASP A 37 13.14 -8.05 13.66
C ASP A 37 12.70 -9.39 14.27
N ARG A 38 11.89 -9.38 15.34
CA ARG A 38 11.40 -10.59 16.02
C ARG A 38 10.10 -11.14 15.45
N ASP A 39 9.31 -10.33 14.75
CA ASP A 39 8.00 -10.74 14.21
C ASP A 39 8.17 -11.76 13.05
N PRO A 40 7.69 -13.01 13.19
CA PRO A 40 7.83 -14.02 12.15
C PRO A 40 7.01 -13.72 10.88
N MET A 41 5.99 -12.85 10.96
CA MET A 41 5.18 -12.44 9.81
C MET A 41 5.82 -11.32 9.00
N VAL A 42 6.73 -10.55 9.60
CA VAL A 42 7.54 -9.61 8.82
C VAL A 42 8.52 -10.43 7.98
N LEU A 43 8.73 -10.07 6.73
CA LEU A 43 9.77 -10.66 5.87
C LEU A 43 10.94 -9.69 5.74
N LYS A 44 10.63 -8.43 5.43
CA LYS A 44 11.58 -7.33 5.25
C LYS A 44 11.00 -6.04 5.79
N TRP A 45 11.87 -5.15 6.23
CA TRP A 45 11.50 -3.78 6.56
C TRP A 45 12.69 -2.87 6.32
N THR A 46 12.42 -1.60 6.01
CA THR A 46 13.45 -0.56 5.88
C THR A 46 12.83 0.80 6.16
N LYS A 47 13.64 1.73 6.67
CA LYS A 47 13.31 3.16 6.71
C LYS A 47 13.81 3.90 5.48
N HIS A 48 14.83 3.35 4.81
CA HIS A 48 15.42 3.90 3.58
C HIS A 48 14.59 3.54 2.33
N HIS A 49 13.32 3.92 2.30
CA HIS A 49 12.39 3.57 1.21
C HIS A 49 12.08 4.70 0.21
N ASP A 50 12.60 5.92 0.44
CA ASP A 50 12.46 7.09 -0.44
C ASP A 50 11.02 7.52 -0.80
N ILE A 51 10.03 7.11 0.00
CA ILE A 51 8.62 7.45 -0.23
C ILE A 51 8.35 8.82 0.38
N LYS A 52 8.00 9.78 -0.48
CA LYS A 52 7.67 11.16 -0.09
C LYS A 52 6.24 11.47 -0.52
N ILE A 53 5.33 11.55 0.46
CA ILE A 53 3.90 11.75 0.23
C ILE A 53 3.60 13.25 0.27
N PRO A 54 3.12 13.86 -0.83
CA PRO A 54 2.73 15.27 -0.82
C PRO A 54 1.47 15.45 0.04
N TYR A 55 1.45 16.53 0.83
CA TYR A 55 0.27 16.94 1.60
C TYR A 55 0.16 18.46 1.67
N ARG A 56 -1.02 18.95 2.03
CA ARG A 56 -1.27 20.37 2.28
C ARG A 56 -1.38 20.61 3.78
N LYS A 57 -0.51 21.46 4.33
CA LYS A 57 -0.50 21.86 5.74
C LYS A 57 -1.80 22.58 6.11
N TRP A 58 -2.13 22.62 7.40
CA TRP A 58 -3.40 23.22 7.85
C TRP A 58 -3.56 24.70 7.45
N TRP A 59 -2.46 25.45 7.38
CA TRP A 59 -2.45 26.86 6.92
C TRP A 59 -2.34 27.02 5.39
N GLY A 60 -2.48 25.93 4.63
CA GLY A 60 -2.56 25.96 3.17
C GLY A 60 -1.24 25.78 2.42
N GLY A 61 -0.09 25.79 3.10
CA GLY A 61 1.22 25.52 2.47
C GLY A 61 1.41 24.06 2.04
N GLN A 62 2.33 23.81 1.11
CA GLN A 62 2.67 22.44 0.67
C GLN A 62 3.74 21.81 1.58
N GLY A 63 3.71 20.48 1.69
CA GLY A 63 4.71 19.71 2.42
C GLY A 63 4.92 18.32 1.82
N ARG A 64 6.01 17.68 2.24
CA ARG A 64 6.28 16.26 1.99
C ARG A 64 6.34 15.53 3.32
N TYR A 65 5.65 14.41 3.38
CA TYR A 65 5.64 13.50 4.52
C TYR A 65 6.43 12.25 4.14
N GLU A 66 7.41 11.91 4.96
CA GLU A 66 8.19 10.67 4.86
C GLU A 66 7.74 9.78 6.02
N PRO A 67 6.98 8.71 5.74
CA PRO A 67 6.65 7.68 6.74
C PRO A 67 7.92 7.04 7.30
N ASP A 68 7.83 6.49 8.51
CA ASP A 68 9.01 5.91 9.16
C ASP A 68 9.48 4.59 8.51
N PHE A 69 8.56 3.67 8.20
CA PHE A 69 8.91 2.32 7.72
C PHE A 69 8.05 1.90 6.53
N ILE A 70 8.67 1.16 5.60
CA ILE A 70 7.98 0.22 4.73
C ILE A 70 8.26 -1.21 5.20
N VAL A 71 7.21 -2.02 5.28
CA VAL A 71 7.27 -3.39 5.78
C VAL A 71 6.63 -4.33 4.76
N GLU A 72 7.31 -5.44 4.46
CA GLU A 72 6.79 -6.55 3.67
C GLU A 72 6.40 -7.68 4.61
N ILE A 73 5.15 -8.14 4.51
CA ILE A 73 4.56 -9.17 5.37
C ILE A 73 4.49 -10.50 4.59
N ALA A 74 4.50 -11.61 5.31
CA ALA A 74 4.24 -12.93 4.79
C ALA A 74 2.93 -12.94 3.99
N GLY A 75 3.00 -13.41 2.74
CA GLY A 75 1.90 -13.29 1.77
C GLY A 75 2.12 -12.21 0.71
N GLY A 76 3.15 -11.36 0.83
CA GLY A 76 3.55 -10.37 -0.18
C GLY A 76 2.93 -8.98 -0.02
N ASP A 77 2.06 -8.80 0.98
CA ASP A 77 1.48 -7.51 1.34
C ASP A 77 2.57 -6.51 1.77
N LYS A 78 2.42 -5.25 1.35
CA LYS A 78 3.26 -4.14 1.81
C LYS A 78 2.47 -3.17 2.67
N GLU A 79 3.11 -2.71 3.75
CA GLU A 79 2.54 -1.77 4.69
C GLU A 79 3.47 -0.58 4.92
N LEU A 80 2.91 0.63 4.98
CA LEU A 80 3.61 1.78 5.56
C LEU A 80 3.26 1.88 7.03
N ARG A 81 4.28 2.04 7.88
CA ARG A 81 4.11 2.11 9.33
C ARG A 81 4.75 3.38 9.88
N GLU A 82 4.00 4.13 10.68
CA GLU A 82 4.42 5.39 11.33
C GLU A 82 4.45 5.19 12.85
N VAL A 83 5.59 5.45 13.48
CA VAL A 83 5.73 5.44 14.95
C VAL A 83 5.34 6.82 15.48
N LYS A 84 4.35 6.87 16.37
CA LYS A 84 3.84 8.15 16.88
C LYS A 84 3.40 8.10 18.34
N GLY A 85 3.68 9.19 19.05
CA GLY A 85 3.12 9.45 20.38
C GLY A 85 1.67 9.91 20.30
N GLU A 86 0.81 9.28 21.09
CA GLU A 86 -0.63 9.63 21.17
C GLU A 86 -0.88 11.08 21.56
N HIS A 87 0.00 11.67 22.37
CA HIS A 87 -0.05 13.09 22.74
C HIS A 87 0.02 14.03 21.52
N LEU A 88 0.52 13.55 20.37
CA LEU A 88 0.59 14.30 19.12
C LEU A 88 -0.64 14.10 18.23
N PHE A 89 -1.59 13.24 18.56
CA PHE A 89 -2.77 13.01 17.72
C PHE A 89 -3.75 14.19 17.70
N LYS A 90 -3.67 15.07 18.70
CA LYS A 90 -4.44 16.33 18.72
C LYS A 90 -3.84 17.41 17.81
N ASP A 91 -2.62 17.22 17.30
CA ASP A 91 -1.99 18.15 16.37
C ASP A 91 -2.60 18.01 14.96
N GLN A 92 -3.08 19.14 14.42
CA GLN A 92 -3.74 19.18 13.12
C GLN A 92 -2.82 18.72 11.98
N ASN A 93 -1.54 19.11 12.02
CA ASN A 93 -0.59 18.68 10.99
C ASN A 93 -0.32 17.18 11.04
N THR A 94 -0.26 16.60 12.23
CA THR A 94 -0.14 15.16 12.43
C THR A 94 -1.34 14.45 11.83
N ALA A 95 -2.57 14.86 12.16
CA ALA A 95 -3.78 14.28 11.58
C ALA A 95 -3.79 14.34 10.04
N ILE A 96 -3.38 15.47 9.46
CA ILE A 96 -3.27 15.64 8.00
C ILE A 96 -2.25 14.67 7.39
N LYS A 97 -1.07 14.51 7.99
CA LYS A 97 -0.02 13.59 7.50
C LYS A 97 -0.50 12.14 7.55
N LEU A 98 -1.12 11.73 8.65
CA LEU A 98 -1.65 10.37 8.81
C LEU A 98 -2.72 10.07 7.75
N LYS A 99 -3.65 11.01 7.52
CA LYS A 99 -4.65 10.90 6.46
C LYS A 99 -4.04 10.83 5.06
N ALA A 100 -2.95 11.55 4.81
CA ALA A 100 -2.21 11.47 3.55
C ALA A 100 -1.53 10.10 3.37
N GLY A 101 -0.94 9.55 4.42
CA GLY A 101 -0.36 8.20 4.45
C GLY A 101 -1.38 7.11 4.16
N GLU A 102 -2.54 7.19 4.81
CA GLU A 102 -3.67 6.28 4.60
C GLU A 102 -4.17 6.34 3.14
N ALA A 103 -4.44 7.53 2.62
CA ALA A 103 -4.89 7.71 1.25
C ALA A 103 -3.87 7.20 0.22
N PHE A 104 -2.57 7.44 0.47
CA PHE A 104 -1.49 6.95 -0.37
C PHE A 104 -1.47 5.42 -0.45
N CYS A 105 -1.62 4.75 0.70
CA CYS A 105 -1.63 3.29 0.80
C CYS A 105 -2.87 2.70 0.13
N ARG A 106 -4.04 3.26 0.41
CA ARG A 106 -5.32 2.79 -0.15
C ARG A 106 -5.32 2.78 -1.67
N GLN A 107 -4.78 3.81 -2.30
CA GLN A 107 -4.65 3.90 -3.77
C GLN A 107 -3.73 2.83 -4.39
N ARG A 108 -2.86 2.21 -3.59
CA ARG A 108 -1.84 1.25 -4.03
C ARG A 108 -2.10 -0.18 -3.55
N GLY A 109 -3.26 -0.44 -2.93
CA GLY A 109 -3.54 -1.73 -2.31
C GLY A 109 -2.59 -2.06 -1.15
N MET A 110 -2.01 -1.04 -0.51
CA MET A 110 -1.14 -1.18 0.66
C MET A 110 -1.94 -0.86 1.93
N LYS A 111 -1.41 -1.29 3.09
CA LYS A 111 -1.97 -0.90 4.40
C LYS A 111 -1.15 0.22 5.03
N PHE A 112 -1.81 1.18 5.68
CA PHE A 112 -1.16 2.18 6.52
C PHE A 112 -1.43 1.83 7.98
N ARG A 113 -0.42 1.84 8.83
CA ARG A 113 -0.56 1.58 10.27
C ARG A 113 0.16 2.64 11.09
N VAL A 114 -0.52 3.14 12.12
CA VAL A 114 0.12 3.98 13.14
C VAL A 114 0.46 3.09 14.33
N VAL A 115 1.69 3.21 14.81
CA VAL A 115 2.25 2.42 15.90
C VAL A 115 2.41 3.34 17.10
N THR A 116 1.68 3.06 18.18
CA THR A 116 1.74 3.78 19.44
C THR A 116 2.31 2.87 20.54
N LYS A 117 2.75 3.46 21.66
CA LYS A 117 3.36 2.72 22.77
C LYS A 117 2.32 2.03 23.67
N SER A 118 1.10 2.53 23.71
CA SER A 118 0.01 1.97 24.52
C SER A 118 -0.76 0.95 23.68
N ASN A 119 -1.16 -0.16 24.31
CA ASN A 119 -2.03 -1.19 23.75
C ASN A 119 -3.43 -0.61 23.48
N VAL A 120 -3.56 0.26 22.49
CA VAL A 120 -4.82 0.86 22.09
C VAL A 120 -5.30 0.18 20.82
N ASP A 121 -6.55 -0.24 20.86
CA ASP A 121 -7.29 -0.84 19.77
C ASP A 121 -7.11 -0.01 18.46
N PRO A 122 -6.68 -0.63 17.34
CA PRO A 122 -6.53 0.02 16.04
C PRO A 122 -7.76 0.82 15.56
N GLU A 123 -8.96 0.57 16.11
CA GLU A 123 -10.18 1.28 15.73
C GLU A 123 -10.26 2.76 16.16
N LEU A 124 -9.45 3.22 17.13
CA LEU A 124 -9.48 4.63 17.57
C LEU A 124 -8.84 5.63 16.57
N CYS A 125 -8.23 5.13 15.49
CA CYS A 125 -7.60 5.94 14.43
C CYS A 125 -8.56 6.29 13.27
N MET A 126 -9.83 5.89 13.32
CA MET A 126 -10.82 6.24 12.31
C MET A 126 -11.63 7.47 12.81
N PRO A 127 -11.78 8.56 12.04
CA PRO A 127 -12.89 9.48 12.29
C PRO A 127 -14.19 8.69 12.12
N GLU A 128 -15.18 8.96 12.98
CA GLU A 128 -16.46 8.26 12.95
C GLU A 128 -17.00 8.14 11.51
N LYS A 129 -17.33 6.89 11.16
CA LYS A 129 -18.22 6.50 10.06
C LYS A 129 -19.25 7.59 9.73
N HIS A 130 -19.43 7.81 8.43
CA HIS A 130 -20.27 8.79 7.71
C HIS A 130 -19.52 10.00 7.11
N VAL A 131 -18.62 9.72 6.17
CA VAL A 131 -18.53 10.57 4.97
C VAL A 131 -19.13 9.77 3.83
N ARG A 132 -20.34 10.15 3.39
CA ARG A 132 -20.89 9.71 2.11
C ARG A 132 -19.91 10.18 1.04
N ILE A 133 -19.22 9.24 0.41
CA ILE A 133 -18.63 9.49 -0.89
C ILE A 133 -19.83 9.48 -1.83
N GLU A 134 -20.18 10.63 -2.38
CA GLU A 134 -21.09 10.66 -3.53
C GLU A 134 -20.36 9.95 -4.67
N ASP A 135 -20.70 8.67 -4.86
CA ASP A 135 -20.39 7.97 -6.09
C ASP A 135 -21.10 8.73 -7.20
N THR A 136 -20.34 9.40 -8.07
CA THR A 136 -20.85 9.83 -9.36
C THR A 136 -21.27 8.57 -10.11
N SER A 137 -22.56 8.30 -10.06
CA SER A 137 -23.21 7.25 -10.82
C SER A 137 -22.89 7.37 -12.31
N PRO A 138 -22.52 6.28 -13.00
CA PRO A 138 -22.99 6.06 -14.35
C PRO A 138 -24.44 5.57 -14.23
N THR A 139 -25.37 6.38 -14.74
CA THR A 139 -26.79 6.06 -14.88
C THR A 139 -26.99 4.71 -15.58
N PRO A 140 -27.95 3.87 -15.13
CA PRO A 140 -28.27 2.60 -15.77
C PRO A 140 -29.29 2.80 -16.90
N HIS A 141 -28.91 2.44 -18.13
CA HIS A 141 -29.85 2.15 -19.22
C HIS A 141 -29.23 1.05 -20.10
N ILE A 142 -29.91 0.05 -20.65
CA ILE A 142 -31.21 -0.60 -20.46
C ILE A 142 -31.04 -1.95 -21.21
N SER A 143 -31.93 -2.88 -20.91
CA SER A 143 -32.03 -4.31 -21.27
C SER A 143 -31.61 -4.78 -22.67
N LYS A 144 -31.16 -6.04 -22.66
CA LYS A 144 -31.12 -7.00 -23.78
C LYS A 144 -32.49 -7.09 -24.48
N GLU A 145 -32.48 -7.18 -25.80
CA GLU A 145 -33.58 -7.72 -26.59
C GLU A 145 -32.98 -8.63 -27.69
N ASP A 146 -33.43 -9.88 -27.70
CA ASP A 146 -33.03 -10.91 -28.67
C ASP A 146 -34.18 -11.15 -29.66
N LYS A 147 -33.78 -11.63 -30.86
CA LYS A 147 -34.52 -12.51 -31.80
C LYS A 147 -35.17 -11.86 -33.07
N PRO A 148 -35.51 -12.65 -34.12
CA PRO A 148 -34.62 -13.04 -35.23
C PRO A 148 -35.20 -12.70 -36.62
N SER A 149 -34.37 -12.70 -37.67
CA SER A 149 -34.87 -12.89 -39.04
C SER A 149 -33.78 -13.43 -39.96
N GLY A 150 -34.00 -14.63 -40.47
CA GLY A 150 -33.11 -15.28 -41.42
C GLY A 150 -33.09 -14.55 -42.76
N CYS A 151 -31.94 -14.64 -43.43
CA CYS A 151 -31.88 -14.52 -44.86
C CYS A 151 -30.93 -15.61 -45.36
N LEU A 152 -31.49 -16.48 -46.19
CA LEU A 152 -30.82 -17.59 -46.86
C LEU A 152 -29.80 -17.06 -47.85
N SER A 153 -28.56 -17.55 -47.79
CA SER A 153 -27.71 -17.67 -48.97
C SER A 153 -26.80 -18.88 -48.85
N VAL A 154 -27.30 -19.97 -49.44
CA VAL A 154 -26.61 -21.05 -50.16
C VAL A 154 -25.23 -20.57 -50.66
N ILE A 155 -24.10 -21.24 -50.40
CA ILE A 155 -23.57 -22.36 -51.22
C ILE A 155 -22.42 -23.03 -50.45
N ALA A 156 -22.47 -24.36 -50.43
CA ALA A 156 -21.41 -25.26 -49.98
C ALA A 156 -20.33 -25.45 -51.05
N VAL A 157 -19.05 -25.54 -50.67
CA VAL A 157 -18.10 -26.54 -51.21
C VAL A 157 -17.06 -26.87 -50.14
N PHE A 158 -17.10 -28.12 -49.68
CA PHE A 158 -16.04 -28.81 -48.94
C PHE A 158 -14.86 -29.12 -49.88
N ALA A 159 -13.63 -28.89 -49.45
CA ALA A 159 -12.48 -29.64 -49.95
C ALA A 159 -11.34 -29.66 -48.90
N THR A 160 -11.46 -30.60 -47.97
CA THR A 160 -10.34 -31.17 -47.23
C THR A 160 -9.64 -32.21 -48.11
N VAL A 161 -8.43 -31.93 -48.62
CA VAL A 161 -7.45 -32.93 -49.09
C VAL A 161 -6.06 -32.29 -48.97
N ILE A 162 -5.43 -32.29 -47.79
CA ILE A 162 -4.35 -33.24 -47.43
C ILE A 162 -3.65 -33.82 -48.66
N VAL A 163 -2.40 -33.40 -48.87
CA VAL A 163 -1.36 -34.14 -49.59
C VAL A 163 -1.69 -34.41 -51.05
N PHE A 164 -1.20 -33.59 -51.96
CA PHE A 164 -0.67 -34.04 -53.25
C PHE A 164 -0.12 -32.82 -53.98
N PHE A 165 1.01 -32.99 -54.67
CA PHE A 165 1.70 -32.00 -55.52
C PHE A 165 2.62 -31.03 -54.76
N VAL A 166 3.84 -31.45 -54.40
CA VAL A 166 4.98 -31.53 -55.33
C VAL A 166 5.25 -30.18 -55.99
N TRP A 167 5.91 -29.30 -55.24
CA TRP A 167 6.61 -28.08 -55.67
C TRP A 167 6.89 -27.33 -54.36
N LEU A 168 8.05 -26.80 -53.97
CA LEU A 168 9.23 -26.35 -54.69
C LEU A 168 10.23 -25.94 -53.58
N MET A 169 10.75 -26.90 -52.81
CA MET A 169 11.72 -26.63 -51.72
C MET A 169 12.88 -27.63 -51.71
N ALA A 170 13.25 -28.10 -52.89
CA ALA A 170 14.48 -28.85 -53.12
C ALA A 170 15.05 -28.46 -54.49
N GLN A 171 15.73 -27.31 -54.53
CA GLN A 171 16.83 -27.01 -55.45
C GLN A 171 17.90 -26.27 -54.65
#